data_AF-A0AAV9PV85-F1
#
_entry.id   AF-A0AAV9PV85-F1
#
_cell.length_a   1.000
_cell.length_b   1.000
_cell.length_c   1.000
_cell.angle_alpha   90.00
_cell.angle_beta   90.00
_cell.angle_gamma   90.00
#
_symmetry.space_group_name_H-M   'P 1'
#
loop_
_entity.id
_entity.type
_entity.pdbx_description
1 polymer ?
#
loop_
_entity_poly.entity_id
_entity_poly.type
_entity_poly.pdbx_seq_one_letter_code
_entity_poly.pdbx_strand_id
1 'polypeptide(L)'
;MSVAARHMGNTEAAEEAHQACVKLLVEQLTSGTVADDDALLCAIVILRVFEQLNVMVTGSDQEQHLTGCSALIRASQPSSIDPSSPTLRQAAFWVYVKQCLYNACVNQQPPNVDRSLTLLPPPVIVESDTLSQLRAETAWANTMVWMCSTVLHFCFGTGTTDPIARLGEWKKLTEALENWKTNRPATFDPVWHGEADKGSSNPFPQYFFTADWHGQSSRACTIHLRRM
;
A
#
# COMPACT_ATOMS: atom_id res chain seq x y z
N MET A 1 -1.46 -7.87 19.91
CA MET A 1 -2.31 -8.99 20.36
C MET A 1 -3.50 -9.25 19.44
N SER A 2 -4.17 -8.23 18.90
CA SER A 2 -5.34 -8.38 18.01
C SER A 2 -5.09 -9.27 16.78
N VAL A 3 -4.03 -8.99 16.00
CA VAL A 3 -3.66 -9.81 14.81
C VAL A 3 -3.32 -11.25 15.19
N ALA A 4 -2.60 -11.46 16.30
CA ALA A 4 -2.23 -12.79 16.78
C ALA A 4 -3.45 -13.60 17.28
N ALA A 5 -4.35 -12.99 18.06
CA ALA A 5 -5.59 -13.60 18.52
C ALA A 5 -6.48 -14.03 17.35
N ARG A 6 -6.53 -13.21 16.30
CA ARG A 6 -7.25 -13.54 15.06
C ARG A 6 -6.63 -14.70 14.30
N HIS A 7 -5.31 -14.78 14.20
CA HIS A 7 -4.64 -15.95 13.62
C HIS A 7 -4.90 -17.24 14.41
N MET A 8 -5.18 -17.14 15.71
CA MET A 8 -5.60 -18.26 16.56
C MET A 8 -7.11 -18.54 16.51
N GLY A 9 -7.87 -17.81 15.69
CA GLY A 9 -9.32 -17.99 15.54
C GLY A 9 -10.17 -17.36 16.66
N ASN A 10 -9.57 -16.63 17.59
CA ASN A 10 -10.30 -15.96 18.66
C ASN A 10 -10.65 -14.51 18.25
N THR A 11 -11.77 -14.35 17.54
CA THR A 11 -12.23 -13.06 17.00
C THR A 11 -12.67 -12.07 18.08
N GLU A 12 -13.26 -12.56 19.17
CA GLU A 12 -13.76 -11.73 20.27
C GLU A 12 -12.59 -11.07 21.02
N ALA A 13 -11.60 -11.86 21.45
CA ALA A 13 -10.41 -11.32 22.10
C ALA A 13 -9.58 -10.41 21.15
N ALA A 14 -9.63 -10.67 19.84
CA ALA A 14 -8.98 -9.81 18.86
C ALA A 14 -9.63 -8.43 18.78
N GLU A 15 -10.96 -8.38 18.79
CA GLU A 15 -11.75 -7.15 18.74
C GLU A 15 -11.64 -6.36 20.05
N GLU A 16 -11.73 -7.01 21.21
CA GLU A 16 -11.53 -6.36 22.52
C GLU A 16 -10.14 -5.71 22.63
N ALA A 17 -9.10 -6.44 22.21
CA ALA A 17 -7.74 -5.91 22.21
C ALA A 17 -7.59 -4.73 21.23
N HIS A 18 -8.25 -4.79 20.07
CA HIS A 18 -8.26 -3.67 19.11
C HIS A 18 -8.93 -2.43 19.69
N GLN A 19 -10.12 -2.57 20.26
CA GLN A 19 -10.85 -1.46 20.89
C GLN A 19 -10.07 -0.84 22.05
N ALA A 20 -9.41 -1.65 22.88
CA ALA A 20 -8.54 -1.15 23.94
C ALA A 20 -7.37 -0.31 23.39
N CYS A 21 -6.73 -0.76 22.31
CA CYS A 21 -5.67 -0.01 21.65
C CYS A 21 -6.18 1.30 21.02
N VAL A 22 -7.35 1.28 20.37
CA VAL A 22 -7.97 2.48 19.79
C VAL A 22 -8.29 3.50 20.88
N LYS A 23 -8.79 3.05 22.04
CA LYS A 23 -9.06 3.95 23.17
C LYS A 23 -7.80 4.67 23.65
N LEU A 24 -6.71 3.93 23.88
CA LEU A 24 -5.42 4.50 24.27
C LEU A 24 -4.88 5.46 23.21
N LEU A 25 -5.07 5.12 21.92
CA LEU A 25 -4.68 5.97 20.82
C LEU A 25 -5.44 7.31 20.88
N VAL A 26 -6.76 7.30 21.01
CA VAL A 26 -7.59 8.52 21.08
C VAL A 26 -7.22 9.41 22.27
N GLU A 27 -6.91 8.80 23.43
CA GLU A 27 -6.43 9.53 24.61
C GLU A 27 -5.11 10.25 24.31
N GLN A 28 -4.15 9.56 23.66
CA GLN A 28 -2.88 10.15 23.26
C GLN A 28 -3.05 11.28 22.23
N LEU A 29 -3.94 11.10 21.25
CA LEU A 29 -4.24 12.09 20.22
C LEU A 29 -4.78 13.41 20.80
N THR A 30 -5.49 13.33 21.93
CA THR A 30 -6.07 14.50 22.61
C THR A 30 -5.03 15.25 23.45
N SER A 31 -3.90 14.61 23.78
CA SER A 31 -2.97 15.07 24.82
C SER A 31 -1.80 15.94 24.34
N GLY A 32 -1.46 15.99 23.04
CA GLY A 32 -0.36 16.81 22.53
C GLY A 32 0.26 16.31 21.21
N THR A 33 1.28 17.02 20.70
CA THR A 33 1.87 16.99 19.33
C THR A 33 2.03 15.63 18.66
N VAL A 34 0.91 15.10 18.15
CA VAL A 34 0.78 13.82 17.45
C VAL A 34 1.65 13.70 16.20
N ALA A 35 1.84 14.80 15.47
CA ALA A 35 2.51 14.80 14.17
C ALA A 35 4.00 14.46 14.25
N ASP A 36 4.61 14.59 15.44
CA ASP A 36 6.03 14.36 15.65
C ASP A 36 6.34 12.97 16.26
N ASP A 37 5.32 12.21 16.65
CA ASP A 37 5.50 10.87 17.24
C ASP A 37 5.40 9.77 16.18
N ASP A 38 6.56 9.27 15.75
CA ASP A 38 6.68 8.18 14.78
C ASP A 38 6.02 6.86 15.26
N ALA A 39 6.07 6.59 16.57
CA ALA A 39 5.46 5.39 17.13
C ALA A 39 3.93 5.48 17.10
N LEU A 40 3.39 6.68 17.33
CA LEU A 40 1.96 6.96 17.24
C LEU A 40 1.45 6.82 15.81
N LEU A 41 2.19 7.34 14.82
CA LEU A 41 1.88 7.15 13.40
C LEU A 41 1.88 5.66 13.02
N CYS A 42 2.85 4.89 13.51
CA CYS A 42 2.88 3.44 13.29
C CYS A 42 1.70 2.72 13.92
N ALA A 43 1.34 3.08 15.16
CA ALA A 43 0.19 2.50 15.85
C ALA A 43 -1.10 2.74 15.05
N ILE A 44 -1.32 3.98 14.56
CA ILE A 44 -2.46 4.32 13.70
C ILE A 44 -2.51 3.40 12.47
N VAL A 45 -1.40 3.28 11.74
CA VAL A 45 -1.34 2.48 10.51
C VAL A 45 -1.60 1.00 10.77
N ILE A 46 -1.01 0.44 11.84
CA ILE A 46 -1.19 -0.96 12.22
C ILE A 46 -2.64 -1.25 12.61
N LEU A 47 -3.24 -0.40 13.45
CA LEU A 47 -4.64 -0.56 13.85
C LEU A 47 -5.57 -0.46 12.64
N ARG A 48 -5.26 0.43 11.69
CA ARG A 48 -6.02 0.52 10.43
C ARG A 48 -5.92 -0.74 9.57
N VAL A 49 -4.76 -1.42 9.52
CA VAL A 49 -4.65 -2.73 8.82
C VAL A 49 -5.65 -3.71 9.43
N PHE A 50 -5.75 -3.77 10.76
CA PHE A 50 -6.65 -4.69 11.44
C PHE A 50 -8.12 -4.47 11.05
N GLU A 51 -8.55 -3.19 11.01
CA GLU A 51 -9.89 -2.81 10.55
C GLU A 51 -10.14 -3.27 9.11
N GLN A 52 -9.23 -2.97 8.18
CA GLN A 52 -9.35 -3.38 6.78
C GLN A 52 -9.40 -4.90 6.59
N LEU A 53 -8.60 -5.65 7.37
CA LEU A 53 -8.66 -7.11 7.37
C LEU A 53 -10.01 -7.62 7.88
N ASN A 54 -10.62 -6.96 8.88
CA ASN A 54 -11.95 -7.32 9.39
C ASN A 54 -13.04 -7.11 8.31
N VAL A 55 -12.98 -6.02 7.55
CA VAL A 55 -13.96 -5.73 6.47
C VAL A 55 -14.03 -6.86 5.43
N MET A 56 -12.89 -7.45 5.05
CA MET A 56 -12.86 -8.58 4.12
C MET A 56 -13.61 -9.83 4.63
N VAL A 57 -13.81 -9.95 5.95
CA VAL A 57 -14.48 -11.10 6.59
C VAL A 57 -15.93 -10.79 6.96
N THR A 58 -16.23 -9.57 7.41
CA THR A 58 -17.54 -9.20 7.95
C THR A 58 -18.42 -8.45 6.94
N GLY A 59 -17.85 -7.96 5.83
CA GLY A 59 -18.57 -7.25 4.76
C GLY A 59 -19.10 -5.86 5.15
N SER A 60 -18.81 -5.40 6.37
CA SER A 60 -19.23 -4.09 6.87
C SER A 60 -18.00 -3.28 7.26
N ASP A 61 -17.82 -2.16 6.59
CA ASP A 61 -16.74 -1.23 6.91
C ASP A 61 -17.14 -0.33 8.09
N GLN A 62 -16.46 -0.50 9.21
CA GLN A 62 -16.50 0.45 10.33
C GLN A 62 -15.29 1.38 10.30
N GLU A 63 -14.87 1.84 9.10
CA GLU A 63 -13.95 2.97 8.82
C GLU A 63 -14.12 4.20 9.76
N GLN A 64 -15.20 4.23 10.54
CA GLN A 64 -15.56 5.14 11.62
C GLN A 64 -14.41 5.48 12.60
N HIS A 65 -13.56 4.52 13.01
CA HIS A 65 -12.61 4.80 14.11
C HIS A 65 -11.32 5.52 13.68
N LEU A 66 -10.71 5.13 12.56
CA LEU A 66 -9.36 5.62 12.19
C LEU A 66 -9.29 6.44 10.90
N THR A 67 -10.42 6.68 10.22
CA THR A 67 -10.46 7.59 9.06
C THR A 67 -9.99 9.01 9.44
N GLY A 68 -10.37 9.50 10.63
CA GLY A 68 -9.88 10.79 11.14
C GLY A 68 -8.37 10.82 11.36
N CYS A 69 -7.76 9.70 11.74
CA CYS A 69 -6.32 9.59 12.00
C CYS A 69 -5.48 9.60 10.70
N SER A 70 -6.10 9.30 9.55
CA SER A 70 -5.43 9.39 8.25
C SER A 70 -5.00 10.83 7.92
N ALA A 71 -5.72 11.84 8.44
CA ALA A 71 -5.33 13.24 8.30
C ALA A 71 -4.00 13.56 9.00
N LEU A 72 -3.72 12.90 10.12
CA LEU A 72 -2.48 13.09 10.87
C LEU A 72 -1.29 12.52 10.11
N ILE A 73 -1.45 11.34 9.50
CA ILE A 73 -0.43 10.76 8.63
C ILE A 73 -0.13 11.70 7.46
N ARG A 74 -1.15 12.31 6.83
CA ARG A 74 -0.93 13.28 5.75
C ARG A 74 -0.21 14.54 6.25
N ALA A 75 -0.64 15.09 7.37
CA ALA A 75 -0.05 16.31 7.95
C ALA A 75 1.40 16.10 8.41
N SER A 76 1.78 14.88 8.79
CA SER A 76 3.14 14.56 9.24
C SER A 76 4.12 14.30 8.08
N GLN A 77 3.67 14.27 6.83
CA GLN A 77 4.55 13.96 5.70
C GLN A 77 5.37 15.18 5.25
N PRO A 78 6.66 14.99 4.91
CA PRO A 78 7.43 15.98 4.18
C PRO A 78 6.87 16.19 2.77
N SER A 79 7.22 17.31 2.13
CA SER A 79 6.83 17.60 0.73
C SER A 79 7.45 16.63 -0.28
N SER A 80 8.57 15.99 0.06
CA SER A 80 9.23 14.98 -0.74
C SER A 80 9.32 13.65 0.00
N ILE A 81 9.03 12.56 -0.71
CA ILE A 81 9.02 11.20 -0.16
C ILE A 81 10.19 10.40 -0.72
N ASP A 82 10.95 9.76 0.16
CA ASP A 82 12.00 8.83 -0.23
C ASP A 82 11.41 7.41 -0.43
N PRO A 83 11.49 6.86 -1.66
CA PRO A 83 10.96 5.53 -1.93
C PRO A 83 11.72 4.42 -1.17
N SER A 84 12.97 4.65 -0.74
CA SER A 84 13.75 3.66 0.02
C SER A 84 13.27 3.47 1.46
N SER A 85 12.34 4.33 1.93
CA SER A 85 11.73 4.25 3.25
C SER A 85 12.76 4.22 4.40
N PRO A 86 13.65 5.23 4.51
CA PRO A 86 14.79 5.19 5.43
C PRO A 86 14.41 5.36 6.91
N THR A 87 13.23 5.91 7.19
CA THR A 87 12.75 6.19 8.56
C THR A 87 11.46 5.42 8.86
N LEU A 88 11.17 5.29 10.16
CA LEU A 88 9.96 4.65 10.64
C LEU A 88 8.70 5.36 10.14
N ARG A 89 8.69 6.71 10.16
CA ARG A 89 7.64 7.54 9.57
C ARG A 89 7.37 7.24 8.11
N GLN A 90 8.43 7.14 7.29
CA GLN A 90 8.29 6.84 5.87
C GLN A 90 7.81 5.40 5.63
N ALA A 91 8.23 4.46 6.48
CA ALA A 91 7.69 3.09 6.42
C ALA A 91 6.19 3.07 6.70
N ALA A 92 5.74 3.78 7.75
CA ALA A 92 4.33 3.93 8.07
C ALA A 92 3.55 4.57 6.91
N PHE A 93 4.12 5.60 6.27
CA PHE A 93 3.54 6.22 5.08
C PHE A 93 3.35 5.22 3.92
N TRP A 94 4.37 4.43 3.58
CA TRP A 94 4.26 3.46 2.48
C TRP A 94 3.25 2.36 2.75
N VAL A 95 3.08 1.94 4.00
CA VAL A 95 2.00 1.03 4.40
C VAL A 95 0.65 1.74 4.24
N TYR A 96 0.50 2.98 4.71
CA TYR A 96 -0.70 3.79 4.53
C TYR A 96 -1.10 3.97 3.06
N VAL A 97 -0.15 4.23 2.16
CA VAL A 97 -0.42 4.35 0.72
C VAL A 97 -1.00 3.04 0.18
N LYS A 98 -0.40 1.89 0.50
CA LYS A 98 -0.89 0.56 0.07
C LYS A 98 -2.32 0.31 0.56
N GLN A 99 -2.63 0.67 1.80
CA GLN A 99 -3.99 0.61 2.35
C GLN A 99 -4.97 1.48 1.56
N CYS A 100 -4.55 2.70 1.19
CA CYS A 100 -5.38 3.60 0.39
C CYS A 100 -5.63 3.07 -1.04
N LEU A 101 -4.64 2.40 -1.65
CA LEU A 101 -4.83 1.77 -2.97
C LEU A 101 -5.91 0.68 -2.91
N TYR A 102 -5.90 -0.15 -1.87
CA TYR A 102 -6.92 -1.18 -1.68
C TYR A 102 -8.32 -0.55 -1.60
N ASN A 103 -8.54 0.41 -0.69
CA ASN A 103 -9.84 1.07 -0.55
C ASN A 103 -10.27 1.81 -1.83
N ALA A 104 -9.32 2.44 -2.54
CA ALA A 104 -9.58 3.11 -3.81
C ALA A 104 -10.08 2.14 -4.89
N CYS A 105 -9.48 0.96 -4.98
CA CYS A 105 -9.90 -0.08 -5.92
C CYS A 105 -11.28 -0.67 -5.56
N VAL A 106 -11.52 -0.99 -4.28
CA VAL A 106 -12.78 -1.58 -3.84
C VAL A 106 -13.95 -0.60 -4.02
N ASN A 107 -13.75 0.65 -3.64
CA ASN A 107 -14.80 1.67 -3.64
C ASN A 107 -14.83 2.52 -4.91
N GLN A 108 -13.95 2.25 -5.89
CA GLN A 108 -13.82 3.01 -7.15
C GLN A 108 -13.71 4.52 -6.93
N GLN A 109 -12.86 4.92 -5.99
CA GLN A 109 -12.68 6.32 -5.58
C GLN A 109 -11.20 6.73 -5.63
N PRO A 110 -10.90 8.04 -5.69
CA PRO A 110 -9.51 8.50 -5.61
C PRO A 110 -8.86 8.02 -4.31
N PRO A 111 -7.60 7.55 -4.35
CA PRO A 111 -6.89 7.21 -3.12
C PRO A 111 -6.70 8.44 -2.24
N ASN A 112 -6.82 8.26 -0.92
CA ASN A 112 -6.59 9.32 0.06
C ASN A 112 -5.08 9.58 0.26
N VAL A 113 -4.40 9.96 -0.81
CA VAL A 113 -2.96 10.25 -0.85
C VAL A 113 -2.79 11.62 -1.48
N ASP A 114 -2.03 12.49 -0.83
CA ASP A 114 -1.77 13.83 -1.33
C ASP A 114 -0.97 13.79 -2.63
N ARG A 115 -1.54 14.38 -3.68
CA ARG A 115 -0.96 14.45 -5.03
C ARG A 115 0.15 15.49 -5.16
N SER A 116 0.22 16.44 -4.24
CA SER A 116 1.24 17.49 -4.26
C SER A 116 2.62 17.01 -3.81
N LEU A 117 2.67 15.84 -3.18
CA LEU A 117 3.91 15.20 -2.75
C LEU A 117 4.76 14.81 -3.96
N THR A 118 6.06 15.07 -3.84
CA THR A 118 7.05 14.71 -4.86
C THR A 118 7.77 13.42 -4.47
N LEU A 119 7.72 12.41 -5.33
CA LEU A 119 8.50 11.19 -5.14
C LEU A 119 9.95 11.45 -5.55
N LEU A 120 10.90 11.16 -4.66
CA LEU A 120 12.33 11.18 -4.98
C LEU A 120 12.69 10.01 -5.92
N PRO A 121 13.68 10.16 -6.80
CA PRO A 121 14.13 9.05 -7.65
C PRO A 121 14.69 7.90 -6.78
N PRO A 122 14.54 6.63 -7.21
CA PRO A 122 15.21 5.51 -6.54
C PRO A 122 16.72 5.74 -6.43
N PRO A 123 17.36 5.35 -5.31
CA PRO A 123 18.78 5.51 -5.13
C PRO A 123 19.55 4.65 -6.13
N VAL A 124 20.64 5.21 -6.66
CA VAL A 124 21.61 4.44 -7.46
C VAL A 124 22.44 3.61 -6.50
N ILE A 125 22.46 2.29 -6.68
CA ILE A 125 23.27 1.40 -5.84
C ILE A 125 24.74 1.63 -6.18
N VAL A 126 25.50 2.21 -5.25
CA VAL A 126 26.95 2.40 -5.36
C VAL A 126 27.73 1.34 -4.57
N GLU A 127 27.11 0.77 -3.55
CA GLU A 127 27.72 -0.17 -2.60
C GLU A 127 27.06 -1.56 -2.71
N SER A 128 27.88 -2.61 -2.60
CA SER A 128 27.44 -4.00 -2.80
C SER A 128 26.89 -4.67 -1.54
N ASP A 129 26.71 -3.94 -0.44
CA ASP A 129 26.18 -4.51 0.80
C ASP A 129 24.68 -4.82 0.69
N THR A 130 24.24 -5.79 1.50
CA THR A 130 22.87 -6.34 1.45
C THR A 130 21.81 -5.32 1.85
N LEU A 131 22.12 -4.37 2.74
CA LEU A 131 21.17 -3.37 3.20
C LEU A 131 20.94 -2.30 2.13
N SER A 132 21.99 -1.87 1.44
CA SER A 132 21.88 -0.94 0.31
C SER A 132 21.08 -1.55 -0.84
N GLN A 133 21.29 -2.83 -1.14
CA GLN A 133 20.47 -3.56 -2.11
C GLN A 133 18.99 -3.59 -1.68
N LEU A 134 18.71 -3.96 -0.43
CA LEU A 134 17.33 -4.01 0.08
C LEU A 134 16.63 -2.64 0.02
N ARG A 135 17.33 -1.55 0.32
CA ARG A 135 16.80 -0.19 0.21
C ARG A 135 16.47 0.19 -1.23
N ALA A 136 17.32 -0.17 -2.18
CA ALA A 136 17.07 0.07 -3.59
C ALA A 136 15.89 -0.77 -4.12
N GLU A 137 15.82 -2.06 -3.77
CA GLU A 137 14.68 -2.94 -4.07
C GLU A 137 13.37 -2.36 -3.52
N THR A 138 13.40 -1.92 -2.25
CA THR A 138 12.27 -1.26 -1.58
C THR A 138 11.87 0.00 -2.34
N ALA A 139 12.85 0.79 -2.78
CA ALA A 139 12.59 2.00 -3.56
C ALA A 139 11.89 1.70 -4.88
N TRP A 140 12.38 0.73 -5.66
CA TRP A 140 11.76 0.33 -6.92
C TRP A 140 10.33 -0.18 -6.73
N ALA A 141 10.08 -0.98 -5.69
CA ALA A 141 8.75 -1.46 -5.35
C ALA A 141 7.80 -0.33 -4.95
N ASN A 142 8.27 0.59 -4.09
CA ASN A 142 7.48 1.75 -3.66
C ASN A 142 7.24 2.75 -4.81
N THR A 143 8.14 2.87 -5.78
CA THR A 143 7.89 3.62 -7.02
C THR A 143 6.69 3.03 -7.77
N MET A 144 6.59 1.70 -7.90
CA MET A 144 5.43 1.07 -8.54
C MET A 144 4.13 1.35 -7.76
N VAL A 145 4.18 1.29 -6.43
CA VAL A 145 3.05 1.66 -5.56
C VAL A 145 2.61 3.10 -5.80
N TRP A 146 3.56 4.03 -5.92
CA TRP A 146 3.28 5.43 -6.24
C TRP A 146 2.62 5.59 -7.61
N MET A 147 3.12 4.88 -8.62
CA MET A 147 2.54 4.89 -9.97
C MET A 147 1.11 4.33 -9.99
N CYS A 148 0.83 3.28 -9.22
CA CYS A 148 -0.55 2.82 -9.02
C CYS A 148 -1.42 3.92 -8.42
N SER A 149 -0.92 4.64 -7.41
CA SER A 149 -1.64 5.77 -6.82
C SER A 149 -1.97 6.84 -7.86
N THR A 150 -1.01 7.24 -8.70
CA THR A 150 -1.22 8.26 -9.74
C THR A 150 -2.21 7.82 -10.80
N VAL A 151 -2.19 6.53 -11.19
CA VAL A 151 -3.17 5.95 -12.12
C VAL A 151 -4.57 5.92 -11.52
N LEU A 152 -4.75 5.47 -10.28
CA LEU A 152 -6.07 5.47 -9.62
C LEU A 152 -6.62 6.88 -9.48
N HIS A 153 -5.75 7.82 -9.16
CA HIS A 153 -6.05 9.24 -9.16
C HIS A 153 -6.53 9.72 -10.55
N PHE A 154 -5.87 9.33 -11.63
CA PHE A 154 -6.32 9.62 -13.01
C PHE A 154 -7.67 8.96 -13.35
N CYS A 155 -7.91 7.74 -12.88
CA CYS A 155 -9.14 6.99 -13.15
C CYS A 155 -10.36 7.55 -12.42
N PHE A 156 -10.22 7.84 -11.13
CA PHE A 156 -11.35 8.16 -10.24
C PHE A 156 -11.37 9.62 -9.77
N GLY A 157 -10.32 10.41 -10.02
CA GLY A 157 -10.21 11.80 -9.58
C GLY A 157 -10.94 12.81 -10.46
N THR A 158 -11.09 14.02 -9.93
CA THR A 158 -11.72 15.17 -10.61
C THR A 158 -10.75 15.89 -11.56
N GLY A 159 -9.97 15.13 -12.33
CA GLY A 159 -9.00 15.67 -13.29
C GLY A 159 -9.67 16.39 -14.47
N THR A 160 -8.87 16.75 -15.48
CA THR A 160 -9.40 17.38 -16.70
C THR A 160 -10.44 16.49 -17.38
N THR A 161 -11.57 17.08 -17.78
CA THR A 161 -12.61 16.40 -18.56
C THR A 161 -12.37 16.50 -20.06
N ASP A 162 -11.42 17.35 -20.50
CA ASP A 162 -11.04 17.47 -21.90
C ASP A 162 -10.40 16.16 -22.40
N PRO A 163 -10.96 15.51 -23.43
CA PRO A 163 -10.45 14.23 -23.92
C PRO A 163 -9.00 14.29 -24.41
N ILE A 164 -8.57 15.41 -25.01
CA ILE A 164 -7.23 15.56 -25.57
C ILE A 164 -6.20 15.68 -24.44
N ALA A 165 -6.46 16.54 -23.45
CA ALA A 165 -5.63 16.66 -22.27
C ALA A 165 -5.56 15.34 -21.49
N ARG A 166 -6.69 14.66 -21.32
CA ARG A 166 -6.77 13.35 -20.64
C ARG A 166 -5.97 12.27 -21.37
N LEU A 167 -6.00 12.26 -22.70
CA LEU A 167 -5.16 11.35 -23.50
C LEU A 167 -3.66 11.67 -23.34
N GLY A 168 -3.30 12.95 -23.27
CA GLY A 168 -1.93 13.40 -23.00
C GLY A 168 -1.43 12.94 -21.61
N GLU A 169 -2.27 13.04 -20.58
CA GLU A 169 -1.97 12.52 -19.24
C GLU A 169 -1.79 11.00 -19.25
N TRP A 170 -2.70 10.26 -19.89
CA TRP A 170 -2.59 8.81 -20.03
C TRP A 170 -1.27 8.39 -20.71
N LYS A 171 -0.88 9.11 -21.75
CA LYS A 171 0.39 8.86 -22.46
C LYS A 171 1.58 9.05 -21.53
N LYS A 172 1.62 10.12 -20.72
CA LYS A 172 2.69 10.35 -19.73
C LYS A 172 2.76 9.24 -18.69
N LEU A 173 1.61 8.75 -18.20
CA LEU A 173 1.56 7.62 -17.26
C LEU A 173 2.10 6.34 -17.89
N THR A 174 1.76 6.09 -19.15
CA THR A 174 2.24 4.93 -19.91
C THR A 174 3.75 5.00 -20.15
N GLU A 175 4.26 6.17 -20.56
CA GLU A 175 5.70 6.40 -20.75
C GLU A 175 6.48 6.21 -19.44
N ALA A 176 5.96 6.72 -18.32
CA ALA A 176 6.56 6.49 -17.01
C ALA A 176 6.62 4.99 -16.66
N LEU A 177 5.56 4.24 -16.97
CA LEU A 177 5.49 2.79 -16.71
C LEU A 177 6.51 2.02 -17.54
N GLU A 178 6.62 2.31 -18.82
CA GLU A 178 7.62 1.68 -19.68
C GLU A 178 9.05 2.05 -19.24
N ASN A 179 9.27 3.29 -18.80
CA ASN A 179 10.55 3.68 -18.20
C ASN A 179 10.86 2.90 -16.92
N TRP A 180 9.90 2.76 -16.01
CA TRP A 180 10.09 1.94 -14.80
C TRP A 180 10.40 0.48 -15.17
N LYS A 181 9.63 -0.10 -16.10
CA LYS A 181 9.82 -1.47 -16.56
C LYS A 181 11.20 -1.71 -17.16
N THR A 182 11.72 -0.76 -17.94
CA THR A 182 13.02 -0.89 -18.62
C THR A 182 14.21 -0.72 -17.67
N ASN A 183 14.06 0.08 -16.62
CA ASN A 183 15.17 0.43 -15.72
C ASN A 183 15.17 -0.32 -14.39
N ARG A 184 14.09 -1.03 -14.04
CA ARG A 184 14.02 -1.78 -12.77
C ARG A 184 15.07 -2.88 -12.72
N PRO A 185 15.52 -3.27 -11.51
CA PRO A 185 16.43 -4.39 -11.34
C PRO A 185 15.86 -5.72 -11.86
N ALA A 186 16.73 -6.61 -12.35
CA ALA A 186 16.37 -7.93 -12.86
C ALA A 186 15.80 -8.88 -11.79
N THR A 187 15.94 -8.55 -10.50
CA THR A 187 15.30 -9.25 -9.37
C THR A 187 13.76 -9.22 -9.44
N PHE A 188 13.19 -8.21 -10.12
CA PHE A 188 11.77 -8.12 -10.42
C PHE A 188 11.34 -8.98 -11.61
N ASP A 189 12.27 -9.68 -12.27
CA ASP A 189 11.93 -10.66 -13.29
C ASP A 189 11.71 -12.04 -12.64
N PRO A 190 10.61 -12.73 -12.95
CA PRO A 190 10.37 -14.07 -12.44
C PRO A 190 11.40 -15.05 -13.02
N VAL A 191 11.90 -15.96 -12.18
CA VAL A 191 12.77 -17.05 -12.66
C VAL A 191 12.01 -18.09 -13.49
N TRP A 192 10.69 -18.13 -13.32
CA TRP A 192 9.81 -18.94 -14.14
C TRP A 192 8.43 -18.29 -14.22
N HIS A 193 7.82 -18.37 -15.41
CA HIS A 193 6.44 -17.97 -15.62
C HIS A 193 5.67 -19.09 -16.34
N GLY A 194 4.42 -19.29 -15.93
CA GLY A 194 3.49 -20.26 -16.51
C GLY A 194 2.20 -19.58 -16.92
N GLU A 195 1.70 -19.94 -18.10
CA GLU A 195 0.42 -19.45 -18.61
C GLU A 195 -0.76 -19.90 -17.73
N ALA A 196 -1.85 -19.14 -17.77
CA ALA A 196 -3.09 -19.52 -17.13
C ALA A 196 -3.64 -20.80 -17.78
N ASP A 197 -3.75 -21.89 -17.01
CA ASP A 197 -4.36 -23.12 -17.48
C ASP A 197 -5.88 -23.04 -17.36
N LYS A 198 -6.54 -22.90 -18.51
CA LYS A 198 -8.01 -22.84 -18.63
C LYS A 198 -8.72 -24.11 -18.14
N GLY A 199 -8.00 -25.22 -17.95
CA GLY A 199 -8.52 -26.48 -17.43
C GLY A 199 -8.25 -26.75 -15.95
N SER A 200 -7.43 -25.91 -15.28
CA SER A 200 -7.07 -26.09 -13.88
C SER A 200 -7.97 -25.29 -12.93
N SER A 201 -7.90 -25.60 -11.63
CA SER A 201 -8.57 -24.82 -10.59
C SER A 201 -8.02 -23.39 -10.44
N ASN A 202 -6.90 -23.06 -11.11
CA ASN A 202 -6.29 -21.73 -11.06
C ASN A 202 -6.39 -21.02 -12.43
N PRO A 203 -7.28 -20.03 -12.58
CA PRO A 203 -7.45 -19.30 -13.82
C PRO A 203 -6.37 -18.22 -14.07
N PHE A 204 -5.35 -18.12 -13.21
CA PHE A 204 -4.34 -17.06 -13.25
C PHE A 204 -2.97 -17.59 -13.68
N PRO A 205 -2.16 -16.77 -14.38
CA PRO A 205 -0.77 -17.09 -14.68
C PRO A 205 0.04 -17.22 -13.38
N GLN A 206 1.08 -18.04 -13.43
CA GLN A 206 1.93 -18.34 -12.28
C GLN A 206 3.31 -17.72 -12.48
N TYR A 207 3.86 -17.14 -11.43
CA TYR A 207 5.19 -16.52 -11.43
C TYR A 207 5.96 -17.00 -10.20
N PHE A 208 7.17 -17.51 -10.43
CA PHE A 208 8.10 -17.85 -9.34
C PHE A 208 9.24 -16.85 -9.31
N PHE A 209 9.55 -16.35 -8.11
CA PHE A 209 10.66 -15.45 -7.85
C PHE A 209 11.65 -16.13 -6.89
N THR A 210 12.93 -15.80 -7.00
CA THR A 210 13.98 -16.34 -6.12
C THR A 210 14.15 -15.56 -4.84
N ALA A 211 13.78 -14.28 -4.82
CA ALA A 211 13.92 -13.46 -3.64
C ALA A 211 12.67 -13.54 -2.75
N ASP A 212 12.88 -13.82 -1.46
CA ASP A 212 11.80 -14.03 -0.48
C ASP A 212 10.86 -12.82 -0.37
N TRP A 213 11.37 -11.61 -0.62
CA TRP A 213 10.58 -10.38 -0.58
C TRP A 213 9.69 -10.15 -1.82
N HIS A 214 9.93 -10.85 -2.93
CA HIS A 214 9.01 -10.86 -4.09
C HIS A 214 7.96 -11.98 -3.99
N GLY A 215 8.22 -13.03 -3.19
CA GLY A 215 7.44 -14.28 -3.15
C GLY A 215 6.31 -14.39 -2.09
N GLN A 216 6.03 -13.36 -1.30
CA GLN A 216 5.04 -13.46 -0.20
C GLN A 216 3.56 -13.61 -0.65
N SER A 217 3.26 -13.67 -1.94
CA SER A 217 1.90 -13.87 -2.48
C SER A 217 1.52 -15.33 -2.74
N SER A 218 2.39 -16.31 -2.42
CA SER A 218 2.10 -17.74 -2.67
C SER A 218 1.01 -18.37 -1.77
N ARG A 219 0.40 -17.61 -0.84
CA ARG A 219 -0.84 -18.03 -0.19
C ARG A 219 -2.04 -17.52 -0.98
N ALA A 220 -2.55 -18.40 -1.83
CA ALA A 220 -3.76 -18.24 -2.63
C ALA A 220 -4.88 -17.50 -1.88
N CYS A 221 -5.09 -16.23 -2.19
CA CYS A 221 -6.31 -15.52 -1.84
C CYS A 221 -7.28 -15.70 -3.02
N THR A 222 -8.20 -16.65 -2.89
CA THR A 222 -9.24 -16.88 -3.89
C THR A 222 -10.28 -15.76 -3.78
N ILE A 223 -10.12 -14.69 -4.56
CA ILE A 223 -11.16 -13.65 -4.67
C ILE A 223 -12.17 -14.13 -5.73
N HIS A 224 -13.28 -14.69 -5.28
CA HIS A 224 -14.44 -14.95 -6.15
C HIS A 224 -15.18 -13.64 -6.44
N LEU A 225 -14.81 -12.96 -7.52
CA LEU A 225 -15.69 -11.98 -8.15
C LEU A 225 -16.76 -12.75 -8.96
N ARG A 226 -17.90 -13.05 -8.33
CA ARG A 226 -19.12 -13.41 -9.07
C ARG A 226 -19.60 -12.16 -9.80
N ARG A 227 -19.52 -12.16 -11.14
CA ARG A 227 -20.31 -11.24 -11.97
C ARG A 227 -21.78 -11.61 -11.81
N MET A 228 -22.63 -10.62 -11.49
CA MET A 228 -24.05 -10.64 -11.86
C MET A 228 -24.17 -10.35 -13.36
#